data_AF-A0A0R3MN63-F1
#
_entry.id   AF-A0A0R3MN63-F1
#
_cell.length_a   1.000
_cell.length_b   1.000
_cell.length_c   1.000
_cell.angle_alpha   90.00
_cell.angle_beta   90.00
_cell.angle_gamma   90.00
#
_symmetry.space_group_name_H-M   'P 1'
#
loop_
_entity.id
_entity.type
_entity.pdbx_description
1 polymer ?
#
loop_
_entity_poly.entity_id
_entity_poly.type
_entity_poly.pdbx_seq_one_letter_code
_entity_poly.pdbx_strand_id
1 'polypeptide(L)'
;MGAISKAMRRNESYQKLSAYLSEQGYPFEPVHGSKHPYLLVDLKQGSKVKFFFPASASDHRSADNCVAQIKRLIRERLGGQFHHDAP
;
A
#
# COMPACT_ATOMS: atom_id res chain seq x y z
N MET A 1 7.57 -12.93 -13.10
CA MET A 1 7.54 -11.97 -11.97
C MET A 1 8.37 -10.75 -12.36
N GLY A 2 7.75 -9.61 -12.62
CA GLY A 2 8.45 -8.39 -13.04
C GLY A 2 9.29 -7.84 -11.89
N ALA A 3 10.61 -7.74 -12.09
CA ALA A 3 11.52 -7.27 -11.06
C ALA A 3 11.18 -5.82 -10.66
N ILE A 4 10.98 -5.61 -9.36
CA ILE A 4 10.97 -4.28 -8.73
C ILE A 4 12.25 -3.55 -9.12
N SER A 5 12.14 -2.38 -9.75
CA SER A 5 13.31 -1.55 -10.09
C SER A 5 14.14 -1.25 -8.83
N LYS A 6 15.47 -1.32 -8.93
CA LYS A 6 16.39 -1.06 -7.80
C LYS A 6 16.13 0.29 -7.11
N ALA A 7 15.68 1.28 -7.87
CA ALA A 7 15.23 2.58 -7.37
C ALA A 7 14.03 2.48 -6.42
N MET A 8 13.07 1.61 -6.71
CA MET A 8 11.87 1.40 -5.88
C MET A 8 12.22 0.75 -4.54
N ARG A 9 13.18 -0.17 -4.49
CA ARG A 9 13.68 -0.74 -3.22
C ARG A 9 14.39 0.30 -2.33
N ARG A 10 14.93 1.36 -2.93
CA ARG A 10 15.60 2.46 -2.21
C ARG A 10 14.65 3.58 -1.79
N ASN A 11 13.39 3.51 -2.19
CA ASN A 11 12.39 4.51 -1.84
C ASN A 11 11.92 4.31 -0.39
N GLU A 12 12.03 5.35 0.43
CA GLU A 12 11.67 5.28 1.84
C GLU A 12 10.18 5.00 2.06
N SER A 13 9.32 5.52 1.18
CA SER A 13 7.89 5.22 1.21
C SER A 13 7.64 3.72 1.02
N TYR A 14 8.33 3.10 0.04
CA TYR A 14 8.22 1.66 -0.17
C TYR A 14 8.72 0.87 1.05
N GLN A 15 9.86 1.25 1.62
CA GLN A 15 10.43 0.57 2.80
C GLN A 15 9.48 0.66 4.00
N LYS A 16 9.02 1.86 4.37
CA LYS A 16 8.08 2.04 5.49
C LYS A 16 6.74 1.34 5.27
N LEU A 17 6.18 1.41 4.05
CA LEU A 17 4.93 0.72 3.71
C LEU A 17 5.09 -0.80 3.79
N SER A 18 6.14 -1.34 3.16
CA SER A 18 6.41 -2.78 3.16
C SER A 18 6.69 -3.32 4.57
N ALA A 19 7.42 -2.56 5.40
CA ALA A 19 7.64 -2.89 6.79
C ALA A 19 6.32 -2.96 7.56
N TYR A 20 5.50 -1.91 7.48
CA TYR A 20 4.18 -1.89 8.13
C TYR A 20 3.29 -3.05 7.67
N LEU A 21 3.18 -3.31 6.37
CA LEU A 21 2.37 -4.40 5.84
C LEU A 21 2.86 -5.77 6.29
N SER A 22 4.19 -5.97 6.31
CA SER A 22 4.81 -7.19 6.81
C SER A 22 4.57 -7.38 8.31
N GLU A 23 4.69 -6.33 9.11
CA GLU A 23 4.42 -6.36 10.56
C GLU A 23 2.96 -6.73 10.87
N GLN A 24 2.02 -6.24 10.06
CA GLN A 24 0.60 -6.61 10.19
C GLN A 24 0.27 -7.99 9.58
N GLY A 25 1.23 -8.61 8.89
CA GLY A 25 1.04 -9.89 8.22
C GLY A 25 0.09 -9.82 7.02
N TYR A 26 -0.01 -8.68 6.35
CA TYR A 26 -0.75 -8.52 5.10
C TYR A 26 0.14 -8.91 3.92
N PRO A 27 -0.24 -9.91 3.10
CA PRO A 27 0.47 -10.19 1.86
C PRO A 27 0.42 -8.96 0.94
N PHE A 28 1.54 -8.61 0.32
CA PHE A 28 1.57 -7.51 -0.64
C PHE A 28 2.45 -7.84 -1.84
N GLU A 29 2.03 -7.34 -3.00
CA GLU A 29 2.75 -7.49 -4.26
C GLU A 29 3.05 -6.11 -4.84
N PRO A 30 4.32 -5.76 -5.02
CA PRO A 30 4.69 -4.56 -5.75
C PRO A 30 4.42 -4.74 -7.23
N VAL A 31 3.60 -3.86 -7.80
CA VAL A 31 3.23 -3.87 -9.21
C VAL A 31 3.63 -2.54 -9.85
N HIS A 32 4.22 -2.63 -11.03
CA HIS A 32 4.52 -1.47 -11.84
C HIS A 32 3.37 -1.26 -12.83
N GLY A 33 2.51 -0.27 -12.57
CA GLY A 33 1.49 0.16 -13.54
C GLY A 33 2.11 1.01 -14.66
N SER A 34 1.32 1.33 -15.69
CA SER A 34 1.81 2.06 -16.88
C SER A 34 2.29 3.49 -16.64
N LYS A 35 2.01 4.10 -15.47
CA LYS A 35 2.46 5.45 -15.10
C LYS A 35 3.06 5.56 -13.70
N HIS A 36 2.57 4.78 -12.74
CA HIS A 36 3.03 4.84 -11.35
C HIS A 36 3.15 3.44 -10.73
N PRO A 37 4.18 3.17 -9.92
CA PRO A 37 4.24 1.96 -9.11
C PRO A 37 3.15 1.98 -8.03
N TYR A 38 2.64 0.80 -7.71
CA TYR A 38 1.66 0.61 -6.64
C TYR A 38 1.90 -0.72 -5.92
N LEU A 39 1.45 -0.79 -4.67
CA LEU A 39 1.40 -2.03 -3.90
C LEU A 39 0.00 -2.63 -4.00
N LEU A 40 -0.11 -3.88 -4.39
CA LEU A 40 -1.34 -4.65 -4.27
C LEU A 40 -1.31 -5.36 -2.92
N VAL A 41 -2.13 -4.91 -1.97
CA VAL A 41 -2.18 -5.45 -0.61
C VAL A 41 -3.41 -6.35 -0.48
N ASP A 42 -3.19 -7.57 0.00
CA ASP A 42 -4.26 -8.51 0.34
C ASP A 42 -4.65 -8.31 1.81
N LEU A 43 -5.88 -7.84 2.04
CA LEU A 43 -6.36 -7.54 3.40
C LEU A 43 -6.85 -8.78 4.16
N LYS A 44 -6.68 -9.98 3.57
CA LYS A 44 -7.37 -11.22 3.99
C LYS A 44 -8.90 -11.01 3.87
N GLN A 45 -9.68 -12.08 3.75
CA GLN A 45 -11.12 -12.02 3.35
C GLN A 45 -11.38 -11.68 1.86
N GLY A 46 -10.43 -11.96 0.97
CA GLY A 46 -10.64 -11.81 -0.49
C GLY A 46 -10.61 -10.37 -1.01
N SER A 47 -10.39 -9.39 -0.13
CA SER A 47 -10.28 -7.98 -0.51
C SER A 47 -8.84 -7.61 -0.83
N LYS A 48 -8.58 -7.25 -2.10
CA LYS A 48 -7.30 -6.71 -2.55
C LYS A 48 -7.40 -5.20 -2.77
N VAL A 49 -6.42 -4.47 -2.27
CA VAL A 49 -6.38 -3.01 -2.34
C VAL A 49 -5.15 -2.56 -3.10
N LYS A 50 -5.36 -1.69 -4.09
CA LYS A 50 -4.27 -1.04 -4.82
C LYS A 50 -3.88 0.24 -4.08
N PHE A 51 -2.65 0.29 -3.61
CA PHE A 51 -2.10 1.45 -2.92
C PHE A 51 -1.00 2.11 -3.77
N PHE A 52 -1.31 3.29 -4.29
CA PHE A 52 -0.36 4.08 -5.07
C PHE A 52 0.56 4.86 -4.13
N PHE A 53 1.85 4.87 -4.46
CA PHE A 53 2.84 5.63 -3.69
C PHE A 53 3.77 6.39 -4.65
N PRO A 54 4.30 7.54 -4.21
CA PRO A 54 5.20 8.34 -5.04
C PRO A 54 6.51 7.57 -5.31
N ALA A 55 6.88 7.44 -6.58
CA ALA A 55 8.12 6.77 -7.00
C ALA A 55 9.39 7.52 -6.57
N SER A 56 9.30 8.84 -6.33
CA SER A 56 10.43 9.74 -6.12
C SER A 56 10.43 10.45 -4.76
N ALA A 57 9.66 9.98 -3.77
CA ALA A 57 9.66 10.60 -2.46
C ALA A 57 10.95 10.26 -1.68
N SER A 58 11.92 11.17 -1.72
CA SER A 58 13.05 11.19 -0.78
C SER A 58 12.69 11.87 0.55
N ASP A 59 11.51 12.50 0.66
CA ASP A 59 11.05 13.18 1.87
C ASP A 59 10.41 12.21 2.86
N HIS A 60 10.99 12.13 4.06
CA HIS A 60 10.51 11.27 5.16
C HIS A 60 9.03 11.54 5.49
N ARG A 61 8.60 12.81 5.46
CA ARG A 61 7.18 13.20 5.70
C ARG A 61 6.22 12.57 4.70
N SER A 62 6.62 12.48 3.43
CA SER A 62 5.79 11.87 2.38
C SER A 62 5.63 10.36 2.61
N ALA A 63 6.68 9.70 3.10
CA ALA A 63 6.64 8.29 3.46
C ALA A 63 5.72 8.03 4.66
N ASP A 64 5.80 8.86 5.71
CA ASP A 64 4.91 8.75 6.88
C ASP A 64 3.44 9.02 6.52
N ASN A 65 3.19 10.00 5.66
CA ASN A 65 1.86 10.27 5.11
C ASN A 65 1.31 9.08 4.33
N CYS A 66 2.14 8.37 3.54
CA CYS A 66 1.71 7.17 2.84
C CYS A 66 1.30 6.06 3.81
N VAL A 67 2.06 5.86 4.89
CA VAL A 67 1.72 4.88 5.94
C VAL A 67 0.42 5.26 6.64
N ALA A 68 0.21 6.54 6.95
CA ALA A 68 -1.06 7.01 7.53
C ALA A 68 -2.24 6.77 6.58
N GLN A 69 -2.07 7.03 5.28
CA GLN A 69 -3.10 6.79 4.27
C GLN A 69 -3.44 5.30 4.13
N ILE A 70 -2.45 4.40 4.06
CA ILE A 70 -2.74 2.96 3.93
C ILE A 70 -3.39 2.41 5.20
N LYS A 71 -2.96 2.86 6.39
CA LYS A 71 -3.62 2.52 7.67
C LYS A 71 -5.09 2.90 7.66
N ARG A 72 -5.40 4.12 7.23
CA ARG A 72 -6.78 4.61 7.12
C ARG A 72 -7.57 3.79 6.11
N LEU A 73 -7.00 3.54 4.93
CA LEU A 73 -7.65 2.77 3.87
C LEU A 73 -7.96 1.33 4.30
N ILE A 74 -7.01 0.66 4.96
CA ILE A 74 -7.21 -0.68 5.53
C ILE A 74 -8.32 -0.65 6.56
N ARG A 75 -8.32 0.34 7.47
CA ARG A 75 -9.36 0.50 8.49
C ARG A 75 -10.73 0.76 7.87
N GLU A 76 -10.83 1.60 6.84
CA GLU A 76 -12.07 1.88 6.10
C GLU A 76 -12.54 0.65 5.33
N ARG A 77 -11.64 -0.17 4.78
CA ARG A 77 -12.02 -1.40 4.05
C ARG A 77 -12.41 -2.55 4.97
N LEU A 78 -11.76 -2.69 6.12
CA LEU A 78 -12.09 -3.72 7.11
C LEU A 78 -13.28 -3.30 7.99
N GLY A 79 -13.40 -2.01 8.33
CA GLY A 79 -14.51 -1.48 9.13
C GLY A 79 -15.73 -1.08 8.31
N GLY A 80 -15.56 -0.74 7.04
CA GLY A 80 -16.65 -0.38 6.12
C GLY A 80 -17.46 -1.57 5.61
N GLN A 81 -17.09 -2.81 5.94
CA GLN A 81 -17.98 -3.97 5.74
C GLN A 81 -19.28 -3.88 6.57
N PHE A 82 -19.37 -2.92 7.50
CA PHE A 82 -20.60 -2.64 8.25
C PHE A 82 -21.50 -1.56 7.63
N HIS A 83 -21.13 -0.95 6.50
CA HIS A 83 -21.92 0.12 5.86
C HIS A 83 -21.97 -0.06 4.34
N HIS A 84 -22.47 -1.23 3.92
CA HIS A 84 -23.11 -1.40 2.61
C HIS A 84 -24.45 -2.10 2.84
N ASP A 85 -25.29 -1.50 3.67
CA ASP A 85 -26.74 -1.68 3.59
C ASP A 85 -27.32 -0.40 2.98
N ALA A 86 -28.16 -0.60 1.98
CA ALA A 86 -28.74 0.39 1.08
C ALA A 86 -29.65 1.39 1.82
N PRO A 87 -30.08 2.49 1.20
CA PRO A 87 -31.01 2.49 0.06
C PRO A 87 -30.56 3.30 -1.16
#